data_AF-A0A093ZMB8-F1
#
_entry.id   AF-A0A093ZMB8-F1
#
_cell.length_a   1.000
_cell.length_b   1.000
_cell.length_c   1.000
_cell.angle_alpha   90.00
_cell.angle_beta   90.00
_cell.angle_gamma   90.00
#
_symmetry.space_group_name_H-M   'P 1'
#
loop_
_entity.id
_entity.type
_entity.pdbx_description
1 polymer ?
#
loop_
_entity_poly.entity_id
_entity_poly.type
_entity_poly.pdbx_seq_one_letter_code
_entity_poly.pdbx_strand_id
1 'polypeptide(L)'
;MDPGTWTDKGAIGVTSSSSKNYNAIDANLLQVGSSYVLSFGSFWGDIHQVSMNSAATKSASSAYQIEYYPSGTHPCEGSFIYYYSGYYYLTWSQGICCGYDTSKPAAGEEYKIMMCRSTSATGGFVDQNGADCLTGGGSILLESHGTVYGPGGQGIFTDSSLGPVLYYHYANTNVGLGDGSYLFGWNQLKWSNGWPSV
;
A
#
# COMPACT_ATOMS: atom_id res chain seq x y z
N MET A 1 -24.16 4.30 -2.59
CA MET A 1 -24.10 4.37 -4.07
C MET A 1 -24.62 3.05 -4.58
N ASP A 2 -25.57 3.08 -5.51
CA ASP A 2 -26.21 1.86 -5.98
C ASP A 2 -25.38 1.22 -7.10
N PRO A 3 -25.39 -0.13 -7.23
CA PRO A 3 -24.75 -0.80 -8.36
C PRO A 3 -25.24 -0.21 -9.70
N GLY A 4 -24.31 0.02 -10.62
CA GLY A 4 -24.61 0.55 -11.95
C GLY A 4 -24.76 2.08 -12.05
N THR A 5 -24.66 2.83 -10.95
CA THR A 5 -24.73 4.31 -11.00
C THR A 5 -23.37 4.99 -11.26
N TRP A 6 -22.33 4.23 -11.58
CA TRP A 6 -20.97 4.73 -11.78
C TRP A 6 -20.85 5.46 -13.11
N THR A 7 -20.28 6.66 -13.09
CA THR A 7 -19.93 7.41 -14.30
C THR A 7 -18.41 7.40 -14.46
N ASP A 8 -17.93 6.85 -15.57
CA ASP A 8 -16.51 6.91 -15.93
C ASP A 8 -16.07 8.37 -16.17
N LYS A 9 -14.94 8.76 -15.59
CA LYS A 9 -14.31 10.08 -15.75
C LYS A 9 -13.08 10.05 -16.66
N GLY A 10 -12.76 8.88 -17.23
CA GLY A 10 -11.61 8.62 -18.07
C GLY A 10 -10.30 8.57 -17.27
N ALA A 11 -9.20 8.41 -17.99
CA ALA A 11 -7.86 8.28 -17.39
C ALA A 11 -7.47 9.52 -16.57
N ILE A 12 -6.81 9.32 -15.43
CA ILE A 12 -6.37 10.41 -14.54
C ILE A 12 -5.16 11.19 -15.08
N GLY A 13 -4.56 10.78 -16.21
CA GLY A 13 -3.36 11.42 -16.76
C GLY A 13 -2.03 10.89 -16.19
N VAL A 14 -2.07 9.77 -15.47
CA VAL A 14 -0.89 8.98 -15.07
C VAL A 14 -0.87 7.71 -15.91
N THR A 15 0.20 7.49 -16.66
CA THR A 15 0.38 6.31 -17.52
C THR A 15 1.81 5.79 -17.40
N SER A 16 1.95 4.46 -17.42
CA SER A 16 3.25 3.80 -17.54
C SER A 16 3.67 3.70 -19.01
N SER A 17 4.99 3.71 -19.23
CA SER A 17 5.63 3.46 -20.52
C SER A 17 7.08 3.02 -20.27
N SER A 18 7.78 2.55 -21.29
CA SER A 18 9.21 2.18 -21.19
C SER A 18 10.14 3.35 -20.84
N SER A 19 9.66 4.59 -20.88
CA SER A 19 10.39 5.80 -20.48
C SER A 19 10.05 6.29 -19.07
N LYS A 20 9.18 5.57 -18.35
CA LYS A 20 8.83 5.86 -16.96
C LYS A 20 9.45 4.83 -16.04
N ASN A 21 9.80 5.25 -14.84
CA ASN A 21 10.33 4.42 -13.77
C ASN A 21 9.24 3.87 -12.85
N TYR A 22 7.97 3.84 -13.28
CA TYR A 22 6.83 3.46 -12.45
C TYR A 22 5.76 2.69 -13.21
N ASN A 23 4.98 1.90 -12.46
CA ASN A 23 3.77 1.23 -12.94
C ASN A 23 2.54 2.03 -12.57
N ALA A 24 1.67 2.35 -13.52
CA ALA A 24 0.46 3.14 -13.24
C ALA A 24 -0.72 2.24 -12.80
N ILE A 25 -0.55 1.51 -11.70
CA ILE A 25 -1.57 0.65 -11.06
C ILE A 25 -1.61 0.89 -9.54
N ASP A 26 -2.56 0.25 -8.84
CA ASP A 26 -2.67 0.24 -7.37
C ASP A 26 -2.89 1.62 -6.74
N ALA A 27 -3.86 2.36 -7.27
CA ALA A 27 -4.16 3.72 -6.83
C ALA A 27 -4.79 3.79 -5.43
N ASN A 28 -4.25 4.66 -4.58
CA ASN A 28 -4.87 5.12 -3.33
C ASN A 28 -5.01 6.64 -3.34
N LEU A 29 -6.24 7.14 -3.22
CA LEU A 29 -6.55 8.56 -3.16
C LEU A 29 -6.68 9.01 -1.70
N LEU A 30 -5.93 10.04 -1.31
CA LEU A 30 -5.98 10.65 0.00
C LEU A 30 -6.35 12.13 -0.12
N GLN A 31 -7.28 12.57 0.72
CA GLN A 31 -7.57 13.99 0.91
C GLN A 31 -6.66 14.59 2.00
N VAL A 32 -6.02 15.72 1.69
CA VAL A 32 -5.11 16.45 2.57
C VAL A 32 -5.60 17.90 2.65
N GLY A 33 -6.36 18.23 3.68
CA GLY A 33 -7.08 19.50 3.78
C GLY A 33 -8.08 19.66 2.62
N SER A 34 -7.92 20.69 1.80
CA SER A 34 -8.72 20.92 0.59
C SER A 34 -8.12 20.30 -0.69
N SER A 35 -6.96 19.67 -0.58
CA SER A 35 -6.21 19.10 -1.71
C SER A 35 -6.31 17.58 -1.71
N TYR A 36 -5.94 16.97 -2.83
CA TYR A 36 -5.91 15.52 -2.99
C TYR A 36 -4.54 15.08 -3.52
N VAL A 37 -4.07 13.95 -3.02
CA VAL A 37 -2.90 13.24 -3.55
C VAL A 37 -3.30 11.82 -3.87
N LEU A 38 -2.66 11.24 -4.88
CA LEU A 38 -2.87 9.84 -5.28
C LEU A 38 -1.54 9.13 -5.28
N SER A 39 -1.38 8.12 -4.41
CA SER A 39 -0.25 7.19 -4.47
C SER A 39 -0.60 5.99 -5.33
N PHE A 40 0.41 5.42 -5.99
CA PHE A 40 0.27 4.32 -6.94
C PHE A 40 1.65 3.69 -7.16
N GLY A 41 1.72 2.52 -7.77
CA GLY A 41 3.00 1.88 -8.08
C GLY A 41 3.01 0.39 -7.80
N SER A 42 3.84 -0.32 -8.57
CA SER A 42 4.10 -1.74 -8.43
C SER A 42 5.40 -2.05 -9.16
N PHE A 43 6.43 -2.46 -8.42
CA PHE A 43 7.78 -2.72 -8.94
C PHE A 43 8.42 -1.50 -9.65
N TRP A 44 9.49 -1.73 -10.41
CA TRP A 44 10.30 -0.69 -11.06
C TRP A 44 10.90 0.29 -10.05
N GLY A 45 10.36 1.49 -9.96
CA GLY A 45 10.68 2.48 -8.93
C GLY A 45 9.64 2.49 -7.80
N ASP A 46 8.97 1.37 -7.55
CA ASP A 46 8.03 1.17 -6.46
C ASP A 46 6.95 2.27 -6.39
N ILE A 47 6.74 2.84 -5.21
CA ILE A 47 5.59 3.70 -4.93
C ILE A 47 5.88 5.16 -5.30
N HIS A 48 5.00 5.68 -6.15
CA HIS A 48 4.98 7.06 -6.61
C HIS A 48 3.71 7.77 -6.15
N GLN A 49 3.74 9.10 -6.16
CA GLN A 49 2.62 9.97 -5.83
C GLN A 49 2.47 11.11 -6.84
N VAL A 50 1.23 11.52 -7.08
CA VAL A 50 0.88 12.77 -7.78
C VAL A 50 -0.06 13.61 -6.93
N SER A 51 0.01 14.94 -7.09
CA SER A 51 -1.10 15.81 -6.68
C SER A 51 -2.25 15.66 -7.68
N MET A 52 -3.47 15.78 -7.19
CA MET A 52 -4.68 15.73 -8.02
C MET A 52 -5.36 17.10 -8.06
N ASN A 53 -6.15 17.35 -9.11
CA ASN A 53 -7.01 18.52 -9.17
C ASN A 53 -8.08 18.48 -8.04
N SER A 54 -8.76 19.61 -7.80
CA SER A 54 -9.78 19.72 -6.75
C SER A 54 -10.97 18.76 -6.91
N ALA A 55 -11.21 18.27 -8.13
CA ALA A 55 -12.24 17.27 -8.42
C ALA A 55 -11.75 15.82 -8.26
N ALA A 56 -10.47 15.59 -7.94
CA ALA A 56 -9.83 14.28 -7.87
C ALA A 56 -9.99 13.41 -9.14
N THR A 57 -10.04 14.03 -10.32
CA THR A 57 -10.25 13.34 -11.61
C THR A 57 -9.03 13.37 -12.53
N LYS A 58 -8.06 14.24 -12.29
CA LYS A 58 -6.83 14.38 -13.08
C LYS A 58 -5.64 14.67 -12.18
N SER A 59 -4.47 14.16 -12.55
CA SER A 59 -3.21 14.60 -11.96
C SER A 59 -2.96 16.08 -12.26
N ALA A 60 -2.39 16.77 -11.29
CA ALA A 60 -2.01 18.18 -11.34
C ALA A 60 -0.50 18.38 -11.19
N SER A 61 0.27 17.30 -11.09
CA SER A 61 1.74 17.32 -10.99
C SER A 61 2.36 16.17 -11.76
N SER A 62 3.68 16.26 -11.99
CA SER A 62 4.49 15.07 -12.29
C SER A 62 4.48 14.10 -11.11
N ALA A 63 4.65 12.81 -11.42
CA ALA A 63 4.84 11.78 -10.40
C ALA A 63 6.22 11.92 -9.75
N TYR A 64 6.29 11.64 -8.46
CA TYR A 64 7.52 11.56 -7.69
C TYR A 64 7.46 10.37 -6.74
N GLN A 65 8.62 9.78 -6.44
CA GLN A 65 8.73 8.59 -5.60
C GLN A 65 8.55 8.96 -4.11
N ILE A 66 7.90 8.09 -3.33
CA ILE A 66 7.69 8.26 -1.88
C ILE A 66 8.15 7.08 -1.05
N GLU A 67 8.42 5.93 -1.68
CA GLU A 67 9.05 4.75 -1.10
C GLU A 67 9.87 4.05 -2.20
N TYR A 68 10.98 3.43 -1.81
CA TYR A 68 11.83 2.65 -2.69
C TYR A 68 12.59 1.58 -1.92
N TYR A 69 12.48 0.34 -2.39
CA TYR A 69 13.28 -0.77 -1.90
C TYR A 69 14.46 -1.00 -2.85
N PRO A 70 15.69 -0.55 -2.54
CA PRO A 70 16.79 -0.49 -3.51
C PRO A 70 17.39 -1.84 -3.90
N SER A 71 16.95 -2.95 -3.29
CA SER A 71 17.53 -4.27 -3.50
C SER A 71 16.66 -5.16 -4.39
N GLY A 72 17.30 -6.11 -5.08
CA GLY A 72 16.61 -7.17 -5.80
C GLY A 72 15.71 -6.66 -6.93
N THR A 73 14.47 -7.17 -6.97
CA THR A 73 13.49 -6.84 -8.02
C THR A 73 12.63 -5.64 -7.70
N HIS A 74 12.87 -4.94 -6.58
CA HIS A 74 12.02 -3.87 -6.07
C HIS A 74 10.57 -4.35 -5.92
N PRO A 75 10.27 -5.35 -5.07
CA PRO A 75 8.96 -5.99 -5.06
C PRO A 75 7.97 -5.22 -4.17
N CYS A 76 7.79 -3.91 -4.37
CA CYS A 76 6.85 -3.09 -3.60
C CYS A 76 5.67 -2.64 -4.46
N GLU A 77 4.45 -2.74 -3.92
CA GLU A 77 3.21 -2.37 -4.59
C GLU A 77 2.05 -2.12 -3.61
N GLY A 78 0.83 -1.86 -4.11
CA GLY A 78 -0.36 -1.85 -3.26
C GLY A 78 -0.34 -0.80 -2.14
N SER A 79 0.15 0.40 -2.42
CA SER A 79 0.28 1.45 -1.40
C SER A 79 -1.06 1.94 -0.84
N PHE A 80 -1.07 2.32 0.44
CA PHE A 80 -2.20 2.98 1.09
C PHE A 80 -1.71 3.97 2.15
N ILE A 81 -2.21 5.21 2.11
CA ILE A 81 -1.87 6.25 3.09
C ILE A 81 -3.05 6.50 4.03
N TYR A 82 -2.80 6.44 5.34
CA TYR A 82 -3.79 6.68 6.37
C TYR A 82 -3.32 7.76 7.35
N TYR A 83 -4.17 8.74 7.64
CA TYR A 83 -3.86 9.77 8.64
C TYR A 83 -4.34 9.35 10.02
N TYR A 84 -3.45 9.39 11.02
CA TYR A 84 -3.79 9.12 12.41
C TYR A 84 -2.92 9.95 13.37
N SER A 85 -3.58 10.71 14.25
CA SER A 85 -2.96 11.42 15.37
C SER A 85 -1.71 12.24 14.99
N GLY A 86 -1.81 13.05 13.93
CA GLY A 86 -0.72 13.96 13.52
C GLY A 86 0.28 13.38 12.51
N TYR A 87 0.17 12.10 12.16
CA TYR A 87 1.04 11.45 11.18
C TYR A 87 0.24 10.85 10.03
N TYR A 88 0.85 10.81 8.85
CA TYR A 88 0.46 10.00 7.72
C TYR A 88 1.28 8.71 7.75
N TYR A 89 0.60 7.57 7.72
CA TYR A 89 1.22 6.25 7.66
C TYR A 89 1.11 5.76 6.22
N LEU A 90 2.24 5.63 5.56
CA LEU A 90 2.35 4.96 4.27
C LEU A 90 2.51 3.47 4.56
N THR A 91 1.56 2.68 4.09
CA THR A 91 1.67 1.22 4.03
C THR A 91 1.82 0.79 2.58
N TRP A 92 2.54 -0.30 2.36
CA TRP A 92 2.65 -0.96 1.07
C TRP A 92 2.81 -2.45 1.31
N SER A 93 2.55 -3.23 0.28
CA SER A 93 2.91 -4.63 0.31
C SER A 93 4.28 -4.81 -0.33
N GLN A 94 5.13 -5.59 0.33
CA GLN A 94 6.49 -5.92 -0.13
C GLN A 94 6.64 -7.43 -0.26
N GLY A 95 7.31 -7.88 -1.32
CA GLY A 95 7.61 -9.28 -1.59
C GLY A 95 6.81 -9.83 -2.76
N ILE A 96 6.93 -11.14 -2.98
CA ILE A 96 6.28 -11.82 -4.10
C ILE A 96 4.84 -12.16 -3.72
N CYS A 97 3.88 -11.58 -4.42
CA CYS A 97 2.48 -12.00 -4.38
C CYS A 97 2.26 -13.20 -5.31
N CYS A 98 1.13 -13.88 -5.10
CA CYS A 98 0.44 -14.63 -6.15
C CYS A 98 1.16 -15.92 -6.60
N GLY A 99 0.41 -16.84 -7.23
CA GLY A 99 0.95 -18.07 -7.82
C GLY A 99 1.65 -19.00 -6.83
N TYR A 100 1.32 -18.94 -5.54
CA TYR A 100 1.99 -19.72 -4.49
C TYR A 100 1.77 -21.23 -4.60
N ASP A 101 0.72 -21.65 -5.29
CA ASP A 101 0.45 -23.04 -5.65
C ASP A 101 1.41 -23.58 -6.73
N THR A 102 2.02 -22.69 -7.51
CA THR A 102 2.96 -23.02 -8.58
C THR A 102 4.41 -22.81 -8.17
N SER A 103 4.71 -21.66 -7.58
CA SER A 103 6.06 -21.31 -7.12
C SER A 103 5.99 -20.52 -5.82
N LYS A 104 6.32 -21.19 -4.71
CA LYS A 104 6.41 -20.54 -3.41
C LYS A 104 7.75 -19.81 -3.29
N PRO A 105 7.78 -18.50 -2.97
CA PRO A 105 9.02 -17.78 -2.75
C PRO A 105 9.76 -18.33 -1.52
N ALA A 106 11.04 -17.99 -1.39
CA ALA A 106 11.81 -18.32 -0.18
C ALA A 106 11.12 -17.70 1.06
N ALA A 107 11.28 -18.33 2.23
CA ALA A 107 10.66 -17.84 3.45
C ALA A 107 11.09 -16.40 3.76
N GLY A 108 10.11 -15.51 3.93
CA GLY A 108 10.32 -14.07 4.18
C GLY A 108 10.32 -13.21 2.90
N GLU A 109 10.34 -13.83 1.72
CA GLU A 109 10.23 -13.16 0.42
C GLU A 109 8.79 -13.17 -0.12
N GLU A 110 7.86 -13.88 0.53
CA GLU A 110 6.44 -13.69 0.26
C GLU A 110 5.93 -12.32 0.71
N TYR A 111 4.71 -12.01 0.29
CA TYR A 111 4.05 -10.76 0.58
C TYR A 111 3.95 -10.49 2.09
N LYS A 112 4.24 -9.26 2.46
CA LYS A 112 4.06 -8.72 3.81
C LYS A 112 3.68 -7.25 3.71
N ILE A 113 2.95 -6.77 4.69
CA ILE A 113 2.57 -5.37 4.80
C ILE A 113 3.65 -4.65 5.58
N MET A 114 4.23 -3.65 4.93
CA MET A 114 5.25 -2.76 5.48
C MET A 114 4.66 -1.39 5.80
N MET A 115 5.36 -0.61 6.60
CA MET A 115 4.95 0.74 6.97
C MET A 115 6.11 1.70 7.23
N CYS A 116 5.85 2.97 6.92
CA CYS A 116 6.58 4.16 7.35
C CYS A 116 5.57 5.23 7.76
N ARG A 117 6.03 6.29 8.44
CA ARG A 117 5.21 7.46 8.74
C ARG A 117 5.92 8.77 8.48
N SER A 118 5.15 9.82 8.25
CA SER A 118 5.62 11.20 8.10
C SER A 118 4.60 12.17 8.71
N THR A 119 5.03 13.37 9.07
CA THR A 119 4.11 14.47 9.41
C THR A 119 3.55 15.16 8.15
N SER A 120 4.08 14.84 6.97
CA SER A 120 3.56 15.25 5.66
C SER A 120 3.02 14.06 4.87
N ALA A 121 1.94 14.26 4.12
CA ALA A 121 1.39 13.23 3.23
C ALA A 121 2.24 12.97 1.98
N THR A 122 3.19 13.88 1.68
CA THR A 122 3.88 13.97 0.38
C THR A 122 5.35 13.57 0.43
N GLY A 123 5.83 12.97 1.53
CA GLY A 123 7.22 12.54 1.64
C GLY A 123 7.79 12.66 3.05
N GLY A 124 9.09 12.38 3.19
CA GLY A 124 9.75 12.31 4.50
C GLY A 124 9.28 11.13 5.34
N PHE A 125 8.82 10.06 4.68
CA PHE A 125 8.40 8.83 5.34
C PHE A 125 9.63 8.12 5.89
N VAL A 126 9.59 7.82 7.19
CA VAL A 126 10.62 7.05 7.88
C VAL A 126 9.99 5.89 8.61
N ASP A 127 10.77 4.84 8.86
CA ASP A 127 10.34 3.66 9.61
C ASP A 127 10.47 3.83 11.14
N GLN A 128 10.19 2.78 11.92
CA GLN A 128 10.29 2.81 13.38
C GLN A 128 11.69 3.15 13.90
N ASN A 129 12.73 2.85 13.14
CA ASN A 129 14.12 3.11 13.47
C ASN A 129 14.61 4.46 12.89
N GLY A 130 13.75 5.17 12.17
CA GLY A 130 14.08 6.45 11.53
C GLY A 130 14.79 6.31 10.18
N ALA A 131 14.83 5.12 9.58
CA ALA A 131 15.39 4.94 8.24
C ALA A 131 14.44 5.49 7.18
N ASP A 132 14.97 6.18 6.18
CA ASP A 132 14.20 6.78 5.10
C ASP A 132 13.65 5.72 4.15
N CYS A 133 12.33 5.74 3.95
CA CYS A 133 11.60 4.84 3.06
C CYS A 133 12.03 4.98 1.58
N LEU A 134 12.66 6.09 1.18
CA LEU A 134 13.25 6.23 -0.17
C LEU A 134 14.60 5.51 -0.33
N THR A 135 15.14 4.95 0.76
CA THR A 135 16.45 4.30 0.77
C THR A 135 16.40 2.88 1.33
N GLY A 136 15.22 2.25 1.30
CA GLY A 136 14.99 0.90 1.81
C GLY A 136 14.57 0.82 3.28
N GLY A 137 14.21 1.94 3.91
CA GLY A 137 13.56 1.93 5.22
C GLY A 137 12.17 1.30 5.16
N GLY A 138 11.73 0.71 6.26
CA GLY A 138 10.39 0.13 6.38
C GLY A 138 10.27 -0.80 7.58
N SER A 139 9.16 -0.70 8.31
CA SER A 139 8.85 -1.61 9.43
C SER A 139 7.73 -2.55 9.05
N ILE A 140 7.81 -3.81 9.48
CA ILE A 140 6.75 -4.79 9.23
C ILE A 140 5.52 -4.42 10.07
N LEU A 141 4.36 -4.32 9.43
CA LEU A 141 3.06 -4.22 10.09
C LEU A 141 2.39 -5.60 10.22
N LEU A 142 2.47 -6.41 9.17
CA LEU A 142 1.93 -7.76 9.17
C LEU A 142 2.67 -8.65 8.16
N GLU A 143 3.09 -9.84 8.60
CA GLU A 143 3.74 -10.85 7.76
C GLU A 143 3.08 -12.22 7.94
N SER A 144 3.53 -13.22 7.17
CA SER A 144 3.05 -14.59 7.28
C SER A 144 3.17 -15.14 8.71
N HIS A 145 2.11 -15.74 9.21
CA HIS A 145 2.08 -16.38 10.52
C HIS A 145 0.96 -17.42 10.59
N GLY A 146 1.20 -18.53 11.28
CA GLY A 146 0.20 -19.61 11.39
C GLY A 146 -0.27 -20.09 10.00
N THR A 147 -1.56 -19.90 9.71
CA THR A 147 -2.15 -20.25 8.41
C THR A 147 -2.29 -19.07 7.46
N VAL A 148 -1.94 -17.85 7.90
CA VAL A 148 -1.91 -16.66 7.06
C VAL A 148 -0.58 -16.63 6.31
N TYR A 149 -0.64 -16.72 4.99
CA TYR A 149 0.55 -16.68 4.13
C TYR A 149 0.41 -15.57 3.09
N GLY A 150 1.44 -14.72 2.98
CA GLY A 150 1.46 -13.63 2.02
C GLY A 150 0.37 -12.56 2.22
N PRO A 151 0.15 -12.00 3.44
CA PRO A 151 -0.84 -10.93 3.59
C PRO A 151 -0.41 -9.64 2.88
N GLY A 152 -1.34 -9.02 2.13
CA GLY A 152 -1.11 -7.73 1.48
C GLY A 152 -2.30 -7.21 0.67
N GLY A 153 -2.05 -6.28 -0.26
CA GLY A 153 -3.08 -5.52 -0.96
C GLY A 153 -3.95 -4.72 0.00
N GLN A 154 -3.31 -4.14 1.02
CA GLN A 154 -3.99 -3.64 2.21
C GLN A 154 -4.68 -2.29 2.01
N GLY A 155 -5.67 -2.04 2.86
CA GLY A 155 -6.11 -0.68 3.14
C GLY A 155 -6.50 -0.51 4.61
N ILE A 156 -6.70 0.75 5.01
CA ILE A 156 -7.06 1.10 6.39
C ILE A 156 -8.27 2.01 6.36
N PHE A 157 -9.31 1.65 7.12
CA PHE A 157 -10.46 2.51 7.34
C PHE A 157 -10.73 2.68 8.82
N THR A 158 -11.53 3.69 9.18
CA THR A 158 -11.95 3.90 10.57
C THR A 158 -13.36 3.38 10.73
N ASP A 159 -13.50 2.26 11.44
CA ASP A 159 -14.79 1.77 11.89
C ASP A 159 -15.30 2.58 13.08
N SER A 160 -16.62 2.77 13.16
CA SER A 160 -17.25 3.57 14.21
C SER A 160 -17.18 2.94 15.61
N SER A 161 -17.02 1.61 15.70
CA SER A 161 -17.00 0.86 16.96
C SER A 161 -15.60 0.34 17.31
N LEU A 162 -14.84 -0.10 16.30
CA LEU A 162 -13.51 -0.69 16.47
C LEU A 162 -12.39 0.36 16.34
N GLY A 163 -12.65 1.54 15.78
CA GLY A 163 -11.60 2.47 15.41
C GLY A 163 -10.87 2.01 14.14
N PRO A 164 -9.55 2.28 14.00
CA PRO A 164 -8.82 1.92 12.78
C PRO A 164 -8.76 0.40 12.56
N VAL A 165 -9.11 -0.04 11.36
CA VAL A 165 -9.11 -1.44 10.93
C VAL A 165 -8.28 -1.58 9.66
N LEU A 166 -7.31 -2.50 9.71
CA LEU A 166 -6.56 -2.98 8.55
C LEU A 166 -7.39 -4.07 7.86
N TYR A 167 -7.53 -3.99 6.55
CA TYR A 167 -8.02 -5.10 5.73
C TYR A 167 -7.01 -5.47 4.65
N TYR A 168 -7.01 -6.72 4.24
CA TYR A 168 -6.03 -7.28 3.28
C TYR A 168 -6.56 -8.59 2.69
N HIS A 169 -5.89 -9.09 1.66
CA HIS A 169 -6.07 -10.48 1.21
C HIS A 169 -4.88 -11.34 1.65
N TYR A 170 -5.09 -12.65 1.76
CA TYR A 170 -4.02 -13.59 2.09
C TYR A 170 -4.33 -15.01 1.58
N ALA A 171 -3.30 -15.82 1.39
CA ALA A 171 -3.45 -17.25 1.15
C ALA A 171 -3.60 -17.99 2.49
N ASN A 172 -4.65 -18.80 2.64
CA ASN A 172 -4.81 -19.66 3.80
C ASN A 172 -4.24 -21.04 3.51
N THR A 173 -3.17 -21.43 4.21
CA THR A 173 -2.45 -22.69 3.96
C THR A 173 -3.30 -23.95 4.15
N ASN A 174 -4.43 -23.85 4.86
CA ASN A 174 -5.39 -24.96 5.02
C ASN A 174 -6.52 -24.99 3.98
N VAL A 175 -6.67 -23.92 3.18
CA VAL A 175 -7.74 -23.82 2.17
C VAL A 175 -7.15 -23.98 0.77
N GLY A 176 -6.12 -23.20 0.44
CA GLY A 176 -5.51 -23.20 -0.87
C GLY A 176 -4.50 -22.06 -1.02
N LEU A 177 -3.50 -22.29 -1.86
CA LEU A 177 -2.43 -21.33 -2.14
C LEU A 177 -2.58 -20.64 -3.50
N GLY A 178 -3.51 -21.07 -4.35
CA GLY A 178 -3.77 -20.41 -5.62
C GLY A 178 -4.58 -19.13 -5.43
N ASP A 179 -4.38 -18.16 -6.32
CA ASP A 179 -4.94 -16.80 -6.22
C ASP A 179 -6.47 -16.80 -6.07
N GLY A 180 -7.16 -17.72 -6.73
CA GLY A 180 -8.62 -17.88 -6.61
C GLY A 180 -9.11 -18.40 -5.24
N SER A 181 -8.20 -18.82 -4.36
CA SER A 181 -8.48 -19.28 -2.99
C SER A 181 -8.12 -18.24 -1.93
N TYR A 182 -7.64 -17.06 -2.33
CA TYR A 182 -7.26 -16.02 -1.39
C TYR A 182 -8.49 -15.54 -0.61
N LEU A 183 -8.28 -15.34 0.69
CA LEU A 183 -9.33 -14.95 1.62
C LEU A 183 -9.15 -13.48 2.01
N PHE A 184 -10.27 -12.86 2.37
CA PHE A 184 -10.28 -11.54 2.99
C PHE A 184 -9.95 -11.65 4.48
N GLY A 185 -8.94 -10.89 4.92
CA GLY A 185 -8.55 -10.76 6.31
C GLY A 185 -8.72 -9.33 6.80
N TRP A 186 -8.93 -9.17 8.11
CA TRP A 186 -8.94 -7.87 8.76
C TRP A 186 -8.48 -7.97 10.21
N ASN A 187 -7.86 -6.90 10.72
CA ASN A 187 -7.46 -6.77 12.13
C ASN A 187 -7.74 -5.35 12.62
N GLN A 188 -8.16 -5.22 13.88
CA GLN A 188 -8.17 -3.93 14.55
C GLN A 188 -6.72 -3.48 14.77
N LEU A 189 -6.39 -2.26 14.37
CA LEU A 189 -5.07 -1.69 14.61
C LEU A 189 -4.99 -1.04 15.99
N LYS A 190 -3.89 -1.28 16.70
CA LYS A 190 -3.59 -0.66 18.00
C LYS A 190 -2.33 0.18 17.88
N TRP A 191 -2.25 1.28 18.62
CA TRP A 191 -1.09 2.17 18.60
C TRP A 191 -0.27 2.05 19.88
N SER A 192 1.04 1.92 19.72
CA SER A 192 2.02 2.06 20.81
C SER A 192 3.18 2.92 20.32
N ASN A 193 3.59 3.89 21.13
CA ASN A 193 4.68 4.84 20.78
C ASN A 193 4.50 5.50 19.40
N GLY A 194 3.24 5.72 18.99
CA GLY A 194 2.88 6.32 17.72
C GLY A 194 3.02 5.39 16.50
N TRP A 195 3.05 4.08 16.68
CA TRP A 195 3.09 3.10 15.58
C TRP A 195 1.95 2.10 15.67
N PRO A 196 1.30 1.75 14.55
CA PRO A 196 0.29 0.71 14.52
C PRO A 196 0.91 -0.69 14.66
N SER A 197 0.15 -1.59 15.27
CA SER A 197 0.35 -3.04 15.21
C SER A 197 -1.01 -3.71 15.00
N VAL A 198 -0.98 -4.93 14.47
CA VAL A 198 -2.10 -5.87 14.51
C VAL A 198 -2.20 -6.55 15.88
#